data_AF-A0A9P1FRG9-F1
#
_entry.id   AF-A0A9P1FRG9-F1
#
_cell.length_a   1.000
_cell.length_b   1.000
_cell.length_c   1.000
_cell.angle_alpha   90.00
_cell.angle_beta   90.00
_cell.angle_gamma   90.00
#
_symmetry.space_group_name_H-M   'P 1'
#
loop_
_entity.id
_entity.type
_entity.pdbx_description
1 polymer ?
#
loop_
_entity_poly.entity_id
_entity_poly.type
_entity_poly.pdbx_seq_one_letter_code
_entity_poly.pdbx_strand_id
1 'polypeptide(L)'
;MKILINGIIKLFLQYVFRPLDHALFSKDRCSSRFAVLDPVAGYVKDFRTALTVHGFYPLPTCPAWSVTGYCSKCPGAACFWCVECHCRFCPGCAARYHHPGLYSEHHSLEPIKKQKEQRLAALLLSNFLVVGTILYLLSSVKVGRDYLFSMDMCPVISKAKTLATRVDAKVFYYYKADLARYCNMEDSFYKFFLDGWVRGVVTRSDDTLLVLTSAGPAYVMVTVLSLFLVPVVATLYGWFMGIAHFIDSKIPPSEDIHTAEAYLRSFDVCAFFGGQSLAPPMTEPRLRADQDFYDAMKYNANRRMRFSNYYATVAKDDLTYWVHRSVPWFCGFRLLLIWCPFDLAYLLRIVFSFFGMGKAIRQHELWFRHAVSNMIFSDAFSLSFLQNFNSLTLEILALLPFGVGDGVKSLILSILLGILAVIGVFIALVHRIVTENREYTAKWGDGEGAETVGSCALDSCPCASIQFFERK
;
A
#
# COMPACT_ATOMS: atom_id res chain seq x y z
N MET A 1 37.07 -21.59 2.93
CA MET A 1 36.30 -21.08 1.77
C MET A 1 34.87 -21.62 1.70
N LYS A 2 34.64 -22.95 1.57
CA LYS A 2 33.27 -23.55 1.61
C LYS A 2 32.45 -23.17 2.85
N ILE A 3 33.07 -23.08 4.03
CA ILE A 3 32.38 -22.68 5.29
C ILE A 3 31.98 -21.20 5.26
N LEU A 4 32.82 -20.33 4.67
CA LEU A 4 32.55 -18.89 4.55
C LEU A 4 31.41 -18.64 3.54
N ILE A 5 31.43 -19.36 2.41
CA ILE A 5 30.38 -19.30 1.38
C ILE A 5 29.05 -19.82 1.96
N ASN A 6 29.07 -20.95 2.68
CA ASN A 6 27.87 -21.45 3.36
C ASN A 6 27.37 -20.48 4.43
N GLY A 7 28.25 -19.80 5.16
CA GLY A 7 27.89 -18.78 6.15
C GLY A 7 27.21 -17.56 5.53
N ILE A 8 27.77 -17.04 4.43
CA ILE A 8 27.20 -15.91 3.67
C ILE A 8 25.87 -16.30 3.03
N ILE A 9 25.75 -17.50 2.45
CA ILE A 9 24.48 -18.00 1.91
C ILE A 9 23.45 -18.15 3.03
N LYS A 10 23.82 -18.66 4.21
CA LYS A 10 22.89 -18.80 5.34
C LYS A 10 22.43 -17.44 5.86
N LEU A 11 23.32 -16.46 5.99
CA LEU A 11 22.99 -15.09 6.38
C LEU A 11 22.13 -14.40 5.32
N PHE A 12 22.48 -14.53 4.04
CA PHE A 12 21.70 -13.98 2.94
C PHE A 12 20.31 -14.61 2.87
N LEU A 13 20.19 -15.93 3.02
CA LEU A 13 18.90 -16.62 3.11
C LEU A 13 18.11 -16.18 4.35
N GLN A 14 18.76 -16.01 5.49
CA GLN A 14 18.10 -15.64 6.75
C GLN A 14 17.66 -14.18 6.81
N TYR A 15 18.31 -13.26 6.08
CA TYR A 15 17.94 -11.84 6.03
C TYR A 15 17.10 -11.46 4.79
N VAL A 16 17.30 -12.13 3.65
CA VAL A 16 16.52 -11.88 2.42
C VAL A 16 15.21 -12.69 2.42
N PHE A 17 15.21 -13.92 2.96
CA PHE A 17 14.04 -14.80 3.00
C PHE A 17 13.38 -14.93 4.37
N ARG A 18 13.84 -14.23 5.43
CA ARG A 18 12.94 -14.04 6.58
C ARG A 18 11.74 -13.23 6.07
N PRO A 19 10.50 -13.76 6.20
CA PRO A 19 9.36 -12.88 6.14
C PRO A 19 9.59 -11.85 7.26
N LEU A 20 9.77 -10.60 6.89
CA LEU A 20 9.43 -9.52 7.81
C LEU A 20 7.96 -9.77 8.09
N ASP A 21 7.66 -10.25 9.29
CA ASP A 21 6.30 -10.61 9.68
C ASP A 21 5.38 -9.45 9.31
N HIS A 22 4.52 -9.68 8.32
CA HIS A 22 3.41 -8.79 7.95
C HIS A 22 2.51 -8.44 9.16
N ALA A 23 2.68 -9.15 10.28
CA ALA A 23 2.03 -8.88 11.55
C ALA A 23 2.35 -7.49 12.15
N LEU A 24 3.48 -6.86 11.83
CA LEU A 24 3.86 -5.58 12.46
C LEU A 24 3.36 -4.32 11.73
N PHE A 25 3.00 -4.39 10.45
CA PHE A 25 2.57 -3.19 9.70
C PHE A 25 1.06 -3.05 9.49
N SER A 26 0.24 -4.10 9.68
CA SER A 26 -1.22 -3.99 9.49
C SER A 26 -2.09 -4.12 10.75
N LYS A 27 -1.57 -4.67 11.86
CA LYS A 27 -2.39 -4.94 13.06
C LYS A 27 -2.64 -3.74 13.99
N ASP A 28 -1.82 -2.69 13.93
CA ASP A 28 -1.84 -1.65 14.96
C ASP A 28 -2.64 -0.38 14.61
N ARG A 29 -3.34 -0.33 13.47
CA ARG A 29 -4.25 0.81 13.22
C ARG A 29 -5.40 0.90 14.23
N CYS A 30 -5.78 -0.21 14.85
CA CYS A 30 -6.79 -0.20 15.91
C CYS A 30 -6.20 0.05 17.31
N SER A 31 -4.88 0.10 17.53
CA SER A 31 -4.31 0.37 18.85
C SER A 31 -4.18 1.87 19.08
N SER A 32 -5.27 2.52 19.48
CA SER A 32 -5.20 3.88 20.05
C SER A 32 -4.34 3.83 21.32
N ARG A 33 -3.22 4.56 21.35
CA ARG A 33 -2.47 4.81 22.58
C ARG A 33 -3.37 5.65 23.49
N PHE A 34 -3.69 5.12 24.67
CA PHE A 34 -4.48 5.84 25.67
C PHE A 34 -3.63 6.95 26.28
N ALA A 35 -3.98 8.21 26.00
CA ALA A 35 -3.53 9.33 26.83
C ALA A 35 -4.54 9.47 27.98
N VAL A 36 -4.07 9.26 29.22
CA VAL A 36 -4.88 9.45 30.43
C VAL A 36 -5.01 10.95 30.67
N LEU A 37 -6.22 11.50 30.57
CA LEU A 37 -6.54 12.87 30.93
C LEU A 37 -7.35 12.88 32.24
N ASP A 38 -6.90 13.76 33.15
CA ASP A 38 -7.50 14.23 34.41
C ASP A 38 -7.89 13.17 35.48
N PRO A 39 -7.18 13.07 36.63
CA PRO A 39 -7.36 12.00 37.61
C PRO A 39 -8.71 12.00 38.35
N VAL A 40 -9.42 13.13 38.46
CA VAL A 40 -10.69 13.20 39.22
C VAL A 40 -11.90 12.84 38.34
N ALA A 41 -11.92 13.30 37.08
CA ALA A 41 -12.90 12.85 36.10
C ALA A 41 -12.69 11.37 35.72
N GLY A 42 -11.46 10.87 35.82
CA GLY A 42 -11.12 9.46 35.65
C GLY A 42 -11.85 8.53 36.62
N TYR A 43 -11.96 8.86 37.90
CA TYR A 43 -12.43 7.91 38.92
C TYR A 43 -13.93 7.54 38.80
N VAL A 44 -14.81 8.52 38.57
CA VAL A 44 -16.26 8.28 38.37
C VAL A 44 -16.52 7.56 37.04
N LYS A 45 -15.69 7.84 36.05
CA LYS A 45 -15.77 7.27 34.70
C LYS A 45 -15.22 5.85 34.65
N ASP A 46 -14.16 5.57 35.38
CA ASP A 46 -13.60 4.24 35.59
C ASP A 46 -14.57 3.38 36.39
N PHE A 47 -15.31 3.96 37.35
CA PHE A 47 -16.38 3.26 38.07
C PHE A 47 -17.57 2.88 37.16
N ARG A 48 -18.08 3.79 36.33
CA ARG A 48 -19.15 3.45 35.34
C ARG A 48 -18.69 2.45 34.29
N THR A 49 -17.44 2.58 33.83
CA THR A 49 -16.83 1.63 32.90
C THR A 49 -16.68 0.28 33.57
N ALA A 50 -16.24 0.22 34.83
CA ALA A 50 -16.16 -1.00 35.62
C ALA A 50 -17.55 -1.65 35.78
N LEU A 51 -18.60 -0.88 36.08
CA LEU A 51 -19.96 -1.43 36.18
C LEU A 51 -20.46 -2.02 34.84
N THR A 52 -20.17 -1.35 33.72
CA THR A 52 -20.48 -1.86 32.38
C THR A 52 -19.61 -3.06 31.99
N VAL A 53 -18.37 -3.12 32.47
CA VAL A 53 -17.42 -4.20 32.20
C VAL A 53 -17.76 -5.46 33.02
N HIS A 54 -18.20 -5.29 34.26
CA HIS A 54 -18.52 -6.37 35.21
C HIS A 54 -19.93 -6.94 35.07
N GLY A 55 -20.66 -6.62 33.98
CA GLY A 55 -21.88 -7.33 33.62
C GLY A 55 -23.14 -6.89 34.37
N PHE A 56 -23.13 -5.71 35.00
CA PHE A 56 -24.34 -5.16 35.64
C PHE A 56 -25.40 -4.66 34.64
N TYR A 57 -25.07 -4.63 33.34
CA TYR A 57 -25.99 -4.23 32.27
C TYR A 57 -26.02 -5.26 31.14
N PRO A 58 -27.21 -5.69 30.69
CA PRO A 58 -27.32 -6.49 29.49
C PRO A 58 -26.90 -5.62 28.30
N LEU A 59 -25.73 -5.90 27.74
CA LEU A 59 -25.30 -5.27 26.50
C LEU A 59 -26.22 -5.75 25.37
N PRO A 60 -26.67 -4.85 24.47
CA PRO A 60 -27.45 -5.27 23.32
C PRO A 60 -26.69 -6.36 22.58
N THR A 61 -27.36 -7.49 22.37
CA THR A 61 -26.76 -8.61 21.67
C THR A 61 -26.70 -8.26 20.19
N CYS A 62 -25.61 -8.67 19.54
CA CYS A 62 -25.53 -8.57 18.11
C CYS A 62 -26.67 -9.36 17.47
N PRO A 63 -27.34 -8.84 16.42
CA PRO A 63 -28.31 -9.63 15.69
C PRO A 63 -27.64 -10.92 15.20
N ALA A 64 -28.34 -12.06 15.25
CA ALA A 64 -27.76 -13.36 14.90
C ALA A 64 -27.19 -13.44 13.46
N TRP A 65 -27.52 -12.49 12.59
CA TRP A 65 -27.00 -12.40 11.23
C TRP A 65 -25.70 -11.59 11.09
N SER A 66 -25.25 -10.85 12.11
CA SER A 66 -24.07 -9.97 12.02
C SER A 66 -22.73 -10.70 12.15
N VAL A 67 -22.72 -12.03 11.99
CA VAL A 67 -21.53 -12.90 12.15
C VAL A 67 -20.56 -12.78 10.95
N THR A 68 -20.73 -11.80 10.06
CA THR A 68 -19.83 -11.60 8.90
C THR A 68 -18.46 -11.01 9.27
N GLY A 69 -18.18 -10.84 10.57
CA GLY A 69 -16.84 -10.53 11.06
C GLY A 69 -16.72 -10.52 12.58
N TYR A 70 -15.46 -10.62 13.03
CA TYR A 70 -15.10 -10.50 14.44
C TYR A 70 -14.83 -9.04 14.79
N CYS A 71 -15.11 -8.70 16.05
CA CYS A 71 -14.66 -7.46 16.65
C CYS A 71 -13.13 -7.39 16.62
N SER A 72 -12.57 -6.23 16.30
CA SER A 72 -11.12 -6.03 16.26
C SER A 72 -10.46 -6.09 17.64
N LYS A 73 -11.25 -6.09 18.73
CA LYS A 73 -10.78 -6.02 20.12
C LYS A 73 -11.09 -7.25 20.96
N CYS A 74 -12.02 -8.09 20.52
CA CYS A 74 -12.44 -9.29 21.25
C CYS A 74 -12.96 -10.35 20.27
N PRO A 75 -13.11 -11.61 20.67
CA PRO A 75 -13.61 -12.67 19.78
C PRO A 75 -15.12 -12.57 19.47
N GLY A 76 -15.83 -11.56 19.98
CA GLY A 76 -17.27 -11.37 19.74
C GLY A 76 -17.60 -10.92 18.31
N ALA A 77 -18.85 -11.12 17.89
CA ALA A 77 -19.34 -10.66 16.60
C ALA A 77 -19.35 -9.13 16.52
N ALA A 78 -18.96 -8.58 15.36
CA ALA A 78 -19.01 -7.15 15.13
C ALA A 78 -20.40 -6.69 14.70
N CYS A 79 -20.88 -5.59 15.27
CA CYS A 79 -22.14 -4.95 14.92
C CYS A 79 -21.98 -3.51 14.46
N PHE A 80 -20.89 -2.88 14.88
CA PHE A 80 -20.62 -1.48 14.57
C PHE A 80 -19.32 -1.38 13.79
N TRP A 81 -19.29 -0.45 12.85
CA TRP A 81 -18.09 0.01 12.18
C TRP A 81 -17.81 1.43 12.64
N CYS A 82 -16.59 1.68 13.09
CA CYS A 82 -16.14 3.03 13.40
C CYS A 82 -15.44 3.63 12.17
N VAL A 83 -15.96 4.73 11.65
CA VAL A 83 -15.47 5.35 10.41
C VAL A 83 -14.05 5.90 10.57
N GLU A 84 -13.74 6.49 11.70
CA GLU A 84 -12.47 7.15 12.00
C GLU A 84 -11.38 6.15 12.43
N CYS A 85 -11.75 5.11 13.20
CA CYS A 85 -10.80 4.06 13.55
C CYS A 85 -10.55 3.07 12.41
N HIS A 86 -11.46 2.98 11.43
CA HIS A 86 -11.48 1.92 10.42
C HIS A 86 -11.47 0.50 11.02
N CYS A 87 -12.22 0.30 12.11
CA CYS A 87 -12.27 -0.97 12.84
C CYS A 87 -13.72 -1.43 13.08
N ARG A 88 -13.89 -2.75 13.22
CA ARG A 88 -15.17 -3.41 13.53
C ARG A 88 -15.27 -3.63 15.04
N PHE A 89 -16.41 -3.33 15.63
CA PHE A 89 -16.64 -3.44 17.08
C PHE A 89 -17.90 -4.25 17.37
N CYS A 90 -17.83 -5.11 18.40
CA CYS A 90 -19.04 -5.62 19.05
C CYS A 90 -19.67 -4.51 19.90
N PRO A 91 -20.95 -4.63 20.32
CA PRO A 91 -21.62 -3.60 21.10
C PRO A 91 -20.89 -3.24 22.39
N GLY A 92 -20.36 -4.24 23.11
CA GLY A 92 -19.58 -4.02 24.33
C GLY A 92 -18.27 -3.26 24.09
N CYS A 93 -17.51 -3.63 23.05
CA CYS A 93 -16.28 -2.90 22.72
C CYS A 93 -16.59 -1.52 22.14
N ALA A 94 -17.66 -1.35 21.37
CA ALA A 94 -18.09 -0.05 20.87
C ALA A 94 -18.40 0.89 22.06
N ALA A 95 -19.22 0.44 23.01
CA ALA A 95 -19.54 1.20 24.21
C ALA A 95 -18.30 1.55 25.05
N ARG A 96 -17.35 0.61 25.22
CA ARG A 96 -16.12 0.85 26.00
C ARG A 96 -15.14 1.78 25.31
N TYR A 97 -14.94 1.65 24.00
CA TYR A 97 -13.96 2.45 23.26
C TYR A 97 -14.53 3.81 22.84
N HIS A 98 -15.85 3.96 22.74
CA HIS A 98 -16.51 5.20 22.33
C HIS A 98 -17.36 5.81 23.45
N HIS A 99 -17.10 5.41 24.70
CA HIS A 99 -17.80 5.97 25.86
C HIS A 99 -17.61 7.49 25.94
N PRO A 100 -18.64 8.25 26.34
CA PRO A 100 -18.52 9.67 26.64
C PRO A 100 -17.31 10.01 27.55
N GLY A 101 -16.61 11.08 27.20
CA GLY A 101 -15.38 11.57 27.79
C GLY A 101 -14.10 10.90 27.30
N LEU A 102 -14.15 9.83 26.51
CA LEU A 102 -12.96 9.26 25.86
C LEU A 102 -12.64 10.06 24.60
N TYR A 103 -11.37 10.07 24.19
CA TYR A 103 -10.93 10.74 22.95
C TYR A 103 -11.75 10.33 21.72
N SER A 104 -12.22 9.09 21.69
CA SER A 104 -13.01 8.49 20.61
C SER A 104 -14.53 8.62 20.79
N GLU A 105 -15.01 9.40 21.76
CA GLU A 105 -16.46 9.62 21.98
C GLU A 105 -17.15 10.27 20.77
N HIS A 106 -16.44 11.11 20.02
CA HIS A 106 -16.96 11.81 18.86
C HIS A 106 -16.88 11.00 17.56
N HIS A 107 -16.27 9.81 17.61
CA HIS A 107 -16.16 8.96 16.44
C HIS A 107 -17.55 8.48 15.99
N SER A 108 -17.71 8.39 14.68
CA SER A 108 -18.93 7.99 14.01
C SER A 108 -19.02 6.46 14.01
N LEU A 109 -19.87 5.94 14.89
CA LEU A 109 -20.28 4.55 14.86
C LEU A 109 -21.44 4.35 13.89
N GLU A 110 -21.27 3.37 13.01
CA GLU A 110 -22.26 3.00 12.01
C GLU A 110 -22.68 1.54 12.20
N PRO A 111 -23.99 1.25 12.27
CA PRO A 111 -24.49 -0.12 12.26
C PRO A 111 -24.09 -0.83 10.96
N ILE A 112 -23.58 -2.06 11.09
CA ILE A 112 -23.27 -2.91 9.94
C ILE A 112 -24.58 -3.43 9.34
N LYS A 113 -24.76 -3.32 8.02
CA LYS A 113 -25.99 -3.76 7.33
C LYS A 113 -26.07 -5.27 7.19
N LYS A 114 -27.30 -5.81 7.26
CA LYS A 114 -27.61 -7.20 6.90
C LYS A 114 -27.65 -7.35 5.38
N GLN A 115 -26.49 -7.39 4.74
CA GLN A 115 -26.45 -7.65 3.30
C GLN A 115 -25.34 -8.66 2.98
N LYS A 116 -25.70 -9.68 2.20
CA LYS A 116 -24.69 -10.51 1.54
C LYS A 116 -23.98 -9.61 0.54
N GLU A 117 -22.74 -9.27 0.83
CA GLU A 117 -21.93 -8.50 -0.10
C GLU A 117 -21.65 -9.34 -1.35
N GLN A 118 -22.04 -8.81 -2.50
CA GLN A 118 -21.67 -9.36 -3.80
C GLN A 118 -20.50 -8.55 -4.33
N ARG A 119 -19.50 -9.23 -4.90
CA ARG A 119 -18.27 -8.60 -5.39
C ARG A 119 -17.87 -9.07 -6.79
N LEU A 120 -18.87 -9.34 -7.62
CA LEU A 120 -18.66 -9.96 -8.93
C LEU A 120 -17.84 -9.05 -9.86
N ALA A 121 -18.28 -7.82 -10.07
CA ALA A 121 -17.62 -6.84 -10.94
C ALA A 121 -16.24 -6.47 -10.40
N ALA A 122 -16.11 -6.28 -9.09
CA ALA A 122 -14.83 -6.02 -8.45
C ALA A 122 -13.81 -7.15 -8.71
N LEU A 123 -14.19 -8.42 -8.50
CA LEU A 123 -13.30 -9.58 -8.72
C LEU A 123 -12.91 -9.74 -10.19
N LEU A 124 -13.85 -9.54 -11.12
CA LEU A 124 -13.56 -9.59 -12.55
C LEU A 124 -12.56 -8.49 -12.92
N LEU A 125 -12.86 -7.24 -12.53
CA LEU A 125 -12.01 -6.10 -12.87
C LEU A 125 -10.60 -6.24 -12.28
N SER A 126 -10.47 -6.67 -11.02
CA SER A 126 -9.15 -6.86 -10.41
C SER A 126 -8.32 -7.91 -11.14
N ASN A 127 -8.92 -9.06 -11.48
CA ASN A 127 -8.25 -10.11 -12.24
C ASN A 127 -7.86 -9.63 -13.65
N PHE A 128 -8.77 -8.94 -14.36
CA PHE A 128 -8.46 -8.39 -15.68
C PHE A 128 -7.35 -7.34 -15.64
N LEU A 129 -7.35 -6.46 -14.64
CA LEU A 129 -6.31 -5.45 -14.49
C LEU A 129 -4.95 -6.08 -14.20
N VAL A 130 -4.88 -7.05 -13.29
CA VAL A 130 -3.61 -7.73 -12.96
C VAL A 130 -3.10 -8.55 -14.15
N VAL A 131 -3.93 -9.42 -14.72
CA VAL A 131 -3.54 -10.24 -15.87
C VAL A 131 -3.19 -9.38 -17.08
N GLY A 132 -4.02 -8.38 -17.38
CA GLY A 132 -3.77 -7.42 -18.46
C GLY A 132 -2.48 -6.64 -18.26
N THR A 133 -2.18 -6.22 -17.03
CA THR A 133 -0.91 -5.53 -16.70
C THR A 133 0.29 -6.47 -16.88
N ILE A 134 0.19 -7.72 -16.41
CA ILE A 134 1.25 -8.71 -16.60
C ILE A 134 1.51 -8.96 -18.09
N LEU A 135 0.46 -9.21 -18.88
CA LEU A 135 0.57 -9.42 -20.32
C LEU A 135 1.14 -8.18 -21.03
N TYR A 136 0.69 -6.98 -20.64
CA TYR A 136 1.22 -5.73 -21.17
C TYR A 136 2.71 -5.58 -20.85
N LEU A 137 3.12 -5.78 -19.60
CA LEU A 137 4.53 -5.70 -19.19
C LEU A 137 5.38 -6.70 -19.97
N LEU A 138 4.96 -7.97 -20.05
CA LEU A 138 5.63 -9.00 -20.83
C LEU A 138 5.74 -8.65 -22.32
N SER A 139 4.72 -8.03 -22.91
CA SER A 139 4.73 -7.62 -24.31
C SER A 139 5.56 -6.35 -24.58
N SER A 140 5.71 -5.50 -23.57
CA SER A 140 6.37 -4.19 -23.68
C SER A 140 7.89 -4.29 -23.66
N VAL A 141 8.42 -5.34 -23.03
CA VAL A 141 9.87 -5.55 -22.90
C VAL A 141 10.40 -6.19 -24.18
N LYS A 142 11.05 -5.37 -25.02
CA LYS A 142 11.71 -5.81 -26.25
C LYS A 142 13.22 -5.77 -26.08
N VAL A 143 13.87 -6.92 -26.14
CA VAL A 143 15.33 -7.01 -26.20
C VAL A 143 15.75 -6.75 -27.64
N GLY A 144 16.51 -5.68 -27.88
CA GLY A 144 17.07 -5.35 -29.19
C GLY A 144 18.50 -5.88 -29.38
N ARG A 145 19.01 -5.83 -30.62
CA ARG A 145 20.40 -6.20 -30.95
C ARG A 145 21.42 -5.34 -30.20
N ASP A 146 21.10 -4.05 -30.03
CA ASP A 146 22.00 -3.06 -29.42
C ASP A 146 21.85 -2.98 -27.90
N TYR A 147 21.15 -3.95 -27.29
CA TYR A 147 20.92 -4.02 -25.84
C TYR A 147 22.21 -3.89 -25.02
N LEU A 148 23.29 -4.56 -25.45
CA LEU A 148 24.57 -4.55 -24.72
C LEU A 148 25.44 -3.31 -25.00
N PHE A 149 25.15 -2.53 -26.04
CA PHE A 149 26.09 -1.52 -26.54
C PHE A 149 25.61 -0.08 -26.35
N SER A 150 24.33 0.20 -26.52
CA SER A 150 23.87 1.61 -26.54
C SER A 150 22.37 1.82 -26.32
N MET A 151 21.60 0.76 -26.07
CA MET A 151 20.16 0.93 -25.88
C MET A 151 19.88 1.42 -24.45
N ASP A 152 19.43 2.67 -24.34
CA ASP A 152 18.82 3.21 -23.12
C ASP A 152 17.37 2.71 -23.02
N MET A 153 17.06 1.96 -21.98
CA MET A 153 15.73 1.42 -21.72
C MET A 153 15.03 2.21 -20.61
N CYS A 154 14.53 3.39 -20.98
CA CYS A 154 13.80 4.25 -20.07
C CYS A 154 12.38 4.54 -20.60
N PRO A 155 11.45 3.56 -20.58
CA PRO A 155 10.14 3.68 -21.22
C PRO A 155 9.29 4.81 -20.63
N VAL A 156 9.33 5.03 -19.30
CA VAL A 156 8.59 6.12 -18.64
C VAL A 156 9.21 7.45 -19.00
N ILE A 157 10.53 7.58 -18.86
CA ILE A 157 11.21 8.85 -19.15
C ILE A 157 11.18 9.18 -20.65
N SER A 158 11.20 8.20 -21.55
CA SER A 158 11.03 8.41 -22.98
C SER A 158 9.65 9.00 -23.31
N LYS A 159 8.59 8.50 -22.67
CA LYS A 159 7.24 9.09 -22.78
C LYS A 159 7.18 10.48 -22.17
N ALA A 160 7.82 10.71 -21.02
CA ALA A 160 7.90 12.03 -20.40
C ALA A 160 8.63 13.05 -21.30
N LYS A 161 9.76 12.66 -21.92
CA LYS A 161 10.48 13.47 -22.91
C LYS A 161 9.57 13.82 -24.09
N THR A 162 8.84 12.84 -24.62
CA THR A 162 7.89 13.03 -25.73
C THR A 162 6.73 13.96 -25.35
N LEU A 163 6.22 13.86 -24.13
CA LEU A 163 5.16 14.74 -23.64
C LEU A 163 5.68 16.16 -23.44
N ALA A 164 6.85 16.31 -22.81
CA ALA A 164 7.48 17.61 -22.58
C ALA A 164 7.74 18.35 -23.90
N THR A 165 8.26 17.66 -24.92
CA THR A 165 8.48 18.27 -26.24
C THR A 165 7.18 18.65 -26.96
N ARG A 166 6.08 17.93 -26.72
CA ARG A 166 4.76 18.27 -27.26
C ARG A 166 4.12 19.46 -26.56
N VAL A 167 4.36 19.62 -25.26
CA VAL A 167 3.84 20.77 -24.48
C VAL A 167 4.67 22.02 -24.79
N ASP A 168 5.99 21.97 -24.61
CA ASP A 168 6.92 23.04 -24.95
C ASP A 168 8.37 22.51 -25.06
N ALA A 169 8.99 22.71 -26.22
CA ALA A 169 10.39 22.35 -26.44
C ALA A 169 11.35 23.00 -25.42
N LYS A 170 11.08 24.23 -24.96
CA LYS A 170 11.93 24.93 -23.98
C LYS A 170 11.93 24.23 -22.62
N VAL A 171 10.77 23.72 -22.19
CA VAL A 171 10.66 22.92 -20.94
C VAL A 171 11.52 21.67 -21.06
N PHE A 172 11.48 20.98 -22.20
CA PHE A 172 12.37 19.84 -22.44
C PHE A 172 13.85 20.22 -22.37
N TYR A 173 14.27 21.32 -23.03
CA TYR A 173 15.66 21.76 -22.99
C TYR A 173 16.13 22.12 -21.57
N TYR A 174 15.25 22.75 -20.79
CA TYR A 174 15.54 23.11 -19.40
C TYR A 174 15.78 21.85 -18.52
N TYR A 175 14.92 20.83 -18.65
CA TYR A 175 15.01 19.60 -17.86
C TYR A 175 15.82 18.47 -18.53
N LYS A 176 16.51 18.71 -19.65
CA LYS A 176 17.18 17.66 -20.43
C LYS A 176 18.19 16.86 -19.61
N ALA A 177 19.00 17.54 -18.77
CA ALA A 177 20.02 16.90 -17.95
C ALA A 177 19.41 16.00 -16.87
N ASP A 178 18.37 16.48 -16.19
CA ASP A 178 17.65 15.69 -15.18
C ASP A 178 16.95 14.49 -15.82
N LEU A 179 16.29 14.68 -16.96
CA LEU A 179 15.66 13.60 -17.72
C LEU A 179 16.68 12.55 -18.20
N ALA A 180 17.92 12.95 -18.52
CA ALA A 180 18.98 11.98 -18.81
C ALA A 180 19.39 11.20 -17.55
N ARG A 181 19.54 11.88 -16.40
CA ARG A 181 19.86 11.24 -15.12
C ARG A 181 18.77 10.24 -14.69
N TYR A 182 17.50 10.64 -14.78
CA TYR A 182 16.37 9.75 -14.47
C TYR A 182 16.29 8.58 -15.45
N CYS A 183 16.58 8.81 -16.74
CA CYS A 183 16.65 7.74 -17.74
C CYS A 183 17.73 6.71 -17.38
N ASN A 184 18.91 7.13 -16.92
CA ASN A 184 19.98 6.20 -16.50
C ASN A 184 19.58 5.36 -15.27
N MET A 185 18.84 5.94 -14.31
CA MET A 185 18.33 5.19 -13.16
C MET A 185 17.24 4.19 -13.55
N GLU A 186 16.32 4.60 -14.42
CA GLU A 186 15.28 3.72 -14.97
C GLU A 186 15.91 2.59 -15.81
N ASP A 187 16.89 2.91 -16.65
CA ASP A 187 17.64 1.95 -17.47
C ASP A 187 18.35 0.92 -16.59
N SER A 188 19.02 1.37 -15.52
CA SER A 188 19.68 0.46 -14.56
C SER A 188 18.70 -0.52 -13.93
N PHE A 189 17.48 -0.07 -13.59
CA PHE A 189 16.43 -0.93 -13.04
C PHE A 189 15.95 -1.97 -14.06
N TYR A 190 15.61 -1.57 -15.29
CA TYR A 190 15.15 -2.52 -16.30
C TYR A 190 16.27 -3.47 -16.76
N LYS A 191 17.49 -2.97 -16.95
CA LYS A 191 18.67 -3.79 -17.27
C LYS A 191 18.96 -4.81 -16.19
N PHE A 192 18.73 -4.50 -14.91
CA PHE A 192 18.91 -5.48 -13.85
C PHE A 192 18.06 -6.76 -14.05
N PHE A 193 16.80 -6.62 -14.47
CA PHE A 193 15.93 -7.75 -14.77
C PHE A 193 16.27 -8.40 -16.11
N LEU A 194 16.52 -7.58 -17.13
CA LEU A 194 16.85 -8.06 -18.46
C LEU A 194 18.19 -8.77 -18.53
N ASP A 195 19.16 -8.40 -17.72
CA ASP A 195 20.44 -9.09 -17.58
C ASP A 195 20.24 -10.49 -16.98
N GLY A 196 19.26 -10.71 -16.10
CA GLY A 196 18.96 -12.08 -15.65
C GLY A 196 18.51 -12.98 -16.79
N TRP A 197 17.76 -12.43 -17.77
CA TRP A 197 17.40 -13.15 -18.98
C TRP A 197 18.57 -13.25 -19.96
N VAL A 198 19.14 -12.13 -20.40
CA VAL A 198 20.18 -12.08 -21.43
C VAL A 198 21.48 -12.66 -20.90
N ARG A 199 22.02 -12.14 -19.80
CA ARG A 199 23.31 -12.55 -19.22
C ARG A 199 23.21 -13.85 -18.44
N GLY A 200 22.19 -14.01 -17.61
CA GLY A 200 21.99 -15.21 -16.80
C GLY A 200 21.55 -16.42 -17.63
N VAL A 201 20.37 -16.32 -18.27
CA VAL A 201 19.78 -17.45 -19.01
C VAL A 201 20.43 -17.63 -20.38
N VAL A 202 20.47 -16.62 -21.25
CA VAL A 202 20.80 -16.78 -22.67
C VAL A 202 22.31 -16.87 -22.96
N THR A 203 23.15 -16.05 -22.36
CA THR A 203 24.59 -16.01 -22.69
C THR A 203 25.48 -16.64 -21.63
N ARG A 204 25.02 -16.76 -20.38
CA ARG A 204 25.83 -17.16 -19.21
C ARG A 204 27.07 -16.30 -19.02
N SER A 205 26.91 -15.01 -19.25
CA SER A 205 27.97 -14.02 -19.06
C SER A 205 27.69 -13.14 -17.84
N ASP A 206 26.92 -13.66 -16.88
CA ASP A 206 26.66 -12.99 -15.62
C ASP A 206 27.74 -13.36 -14.61
N ASP A 207 28.17 -12.39 -13.82
CA ASP A 207 29.21 -12.55 -12.81
C ASP A 207 28.75 -11.94 -11.49
N THR A 208 29.33 -12.40 -10.38
CA THR A 208 28.83 -12.02 -9.04
C THR A 208 28.94 -10.51 -8.80
N LEU A 209 30.03 -9.89 -9.28
CA LEU A 209 30.27 -8.46 -9.09
C LEU A 209 29.30 -7.62 -9.90
N LEU A 210 29.02 -8.00 -11.15
CA LEU A 210 28.05 -7.34 -12.00
C LEU A 210 26.64 -7.39 -11.39
N VAL A 211 26.22 -8.54 -10.85
CA VAL A 211 24.92 -8.67 -10.18
C VAL A 211 24.84 -7.71 -8.98
N LEU A 212 25.86 -7.70 -8.12
CA LEU A 212 25.85 -6.86 -6.92
C LEU A 212 25.95 -5.36 -7.22
N THR A 213 26.77 -4.97 -8.20
CA THR A 213 26.94 -3.57 -8.60
C THR A 213 25.71 -3.02 -9.33
N SER A 214 25.01 -3.85 -10.11
CA SER A 214 23.76 -3.46 -10.77
C SER A 214 22.54 -3.46 -9.84
N ALA A 215 22.56 -4.26 -8.76
CA ALA A 215 21.48 -4.30 -7.78
C ALA A 215 21.31 -2.98 -7.00
N GLY A 216 22.40 -2.27 -6.69
CA GLY A 216 22.36 -1.02 -5.94
C GLY A 216 21.53 0.07 -6.61
N PRO A 217 21.87 0.50 -7.85
CA PRO A 217 21.07 1.45 -8.62
C PRO A 217 19.63 0.99 -8.86
N ALA A 218 19.40 -0.31 -9.11
CA ALA A 218 18.05 -0.85 -9.24
C ALA A 218 17.22 -0.68 -7.95
N TYR A 219 17.84 -0.86 -6.77
CA TYR A 219 17.18 -0.66 -5.49
C TYR A 219 16.86 0.81 -5.18
N VAL A 220 17.69 1.75 -5.64
CA VAL A 220 17.36 3.18 -5.59
C VAL A 220 16.11 3.47 -6.40
N MET A 221 16.00 2.91 -7.61
CA MET A 221 14.81 3.07 -8.44
C MET A 221 13.57 2.43 -7.81
N VAL A 222 13.67 1.25 -7.19
CA VAL A 222 12.60 0.65 -6.38
C VAL A 222 12.07 1.64 -5.35
N THR A 223 12.95 2.34 -4.64
CA THR A 223 12.55 3.33 -3.64
C THR A 223 11.81 4.51 -4.27
N VAL A 224 12.29 5.01 -5.42
CA VAL A 224 11.62 6.06 -6.18
C VAL A 224 10.22 5.59 -6.65
N LEU A 225 10.12 4.37 -7.18
CA LEU A 225 8.85 3.79 -7.62
C LEU A 225 7.86 3.67 -6.44
N SER A 226 8.29 3.16 -5.29
CA SER A 226 7.45 3.02 -4.09
C SER A 226 6.97 4.36 -3.52
N LEU A 227 7.78 5.41 -3.60
CA LEU A 227 7.44 6.73 -3.06
C LEU A 227 6.52 7.52 -4.00
N PHE A 228 6.74 7.44 -5.32
CA PHE A 228 6.07 8.32 -6.28
C PHE A 228 5.06 7.58 -7.17
N LEU A 229 5.45 6.45 -7.76
CA LEU A 229 4.60 5.77 -8.74
C LEU A 229 3.53 4.90 -8.07
N VAL A 230 3.92 4.12 -7.07
CA VAL A 230 3.02 3.17 -6.38
C VAL A 230 1.79 3.87 -5.78
N PRO A 231 1.91 5.01 -5.06
CA PRO A 231 0.72 5.68 -4.52
C PRO A 231 -0.24 6.17 -5.61
N VAL A 232 0.29 6.65 -6.74
CA VAL A 232 -0.52 7.11 -7.88
C VAL A 232 -1.27 5.94 -8.51
N VAL A 233 -0.55 4.87 -8.84
CA VAL A 233 -1.14 3.65 -9.42
C VAL A 233 -2.18 3.03 -8.48
N ALA A 234 -1.86 2.94 -7.19
CA ALA A 234 -2.76 2.40 -6.19
C ALA A 234 -4.02 3.26 -6.02
N THR A 235 -3.89 4.59 -6.08
CA THR A 235 -5.05 5.50 -6.03
C THR A 235 -5.95 5.30 -7.25
N LEU A 236 -5.38 5.25 -8.46
CA LEU A 236 -6.15 4.99 -9.69
C LEU A 236 -6.85 3.62 -9.63
N TYR A 237 -6.13 2.58 -9.19
CA TYR A 237 -6.71 1.26 -8.97
C TYR A 237 -7.87 1.31 -7.97
N GLY A 238 -7.70 1.99 -6.84
CA GLY A 238 -8.74 2.18 -5.85
C GLY A 238 -9.99 2.86 -6.41
N TRP A 239 -9.82 3.87 -7.27
CA TRP A 239 -10.95 4.52 -7.96
C TRP A 239 -11.71 3.55 -8.87
N PHE A 240 -11.01 2.79 -9.72
CA PHE A 240 -11.63 1.79 -10.58
C PHE A 240 -12.38 0.72 -9.79
N MET A 241 -11.78 0.23 -8.72
CA MET A 241 -12.40 -0.76 -7.83
C MET A 241 -13.59 -0.18 -7.05
N GLY A 242 -13.53 1.09 -6.66
CA GLY A 242 -14.67 1.79 -6.06
C GLY A 242 -15.86 1.91 -7.01
N ILE A 243 -15.62 2.18 -8.29
CA ILE A 243 -16.65 2.18 -9.33
C ILE A 243 -17.22 0.77 -9.52
N ALA A 244 -16.37 -0.26 -9.60
CA ALA A 244 -16.82 -1.65 -9.70
C ALA A 244 -17.68 -2.06 -8.50
N HIS A 245 -17.26 -1.67 -7.29
CA HIS A 245 -18.04 -1.91 -6.08
C HIS A 245 -19.38 -1.16 -6.10
N PHE A 246 -19.42 0.07 -6.61
CA PHE A 246 -20.67 0.79 -6.79
C PHE A 246 -21.61 0.06 -7.76
N ILE A 247 -21.09 -0.49 -8.86
CA ILE A 247 -21.85 -1.32 -9.79
C ILE A 247 -22.38 -2.57 -9.07
N ASP A 248 -21.52 -3.30 -8.34
CA ASP A 248 -21.91 -4.49 -7.57
C ASP A 248 -23.06 -4.18 -6.59
N SER A 249 -23.04 -3.00 -5.96
CA SER A 249 -24.10 -2.57 -5.03
C SER A 249 -25.48 -2.37 -5.67
N LYS A 250 -25.53 -2.24 -7.01
CA LYS A 250 -26.78 -2.06 -7.77
C LYS A 250 -27.32 -3.36 -8.35
N ILE A 251 -26.53 -4.43 -8.36
CA ILE A 251 -26.97 -5.72 -8.88
C ILE A 251 -27.84 -6.41 -7.81
N PRO A 252 -29.07 -6.84 -8.14
CA PRO A 252 -29.93 -7.52 -7.18
C PRO A 252 -29.33 -8.88 -6.81
N PRO A 253 -29.40 -9.28 -5.52
CA PRO A 253 -28.76 -10.52 -5.11
C PRO A 253 -29.48 -11.75 -5.66
N SER A 254 -28.80 -12.55 -6.48
CA SER A 254 -29.26 -13.86 -6.95
C SER A 254 -28.29 -14.99 -6.56
N GLU A 255 -28.80 -16.22 -6.49
CA GLU A 255 -28.00 -17.42 -6.20
C GLU A 255 -26.98 -17.73 -7.30
N ASP A 256 -27.32 -17.45 -8.55
CA ASP A 256 -26.42 -17.60 -9.70
C ASP A 256 -25.19 -16.70 -9.57
N ILE A 257 -25.38 -15.45 -9.12
CA ILE A 257 -24.27 -14.51 -8.91
C ILE A 257 -23.35 -15.03 -7.79
N HIS A 258 -23.91 -15.56 -6.71
CA HIS A 258 -23.10 -16.13 -5.63
C HIS A 258 -22.30 -17.36 -6.09
N THR A 259 -22.88 -18.20 -6.95
CA THR A 259 -22.20 -19.34 -7.55
C THR A 259 -21.06 -18.88 -8.47
N ALA A 260 -21.32 -17.89 -9.33
CA ALA A 260 -20.31 -17.29 -10.19
C ALA A 260 -19.18 -16.63 -9.39
N GLU A 261 -19.52 -15.93 -8.31
CA GLU A 261 -18.54 -15.32 -7.40
C GLU A 261 -17.67 -16.37 -6.73
N ALA A 262 -18.26 -17.46 -6.23
CA ALA A 262 -17.53 -18.57 -5.63
C ALA A 262 -16.55 -19.21 -6.62
N TYR A 263 -16.98 -19.38 -7.88
CA TYR A 263 -16.11 -19.86 -8.96
C TYR A 263 -14.96 -18.87 -9.21
N LEU A 264 -15.24 -17.57 -9.37
CA LEU A 264 -14.20 -16.56 -9.63
C LEU A 264 -13.21 -16.39 -8.49
N ARG A 265 -13.65 -16.54 -7.22
CA ARG A 265 -12.75 -16.52 -6.06
C ARG A 265 -11.74 -17.67 -6.08
N SER A 266 -12.07 -18.81 -6.71
CA SER A 266 -11.11 -19.90 -6.90
C SER A 266 -10.00 -19.55 -7.90
N PHE A 267 -10.20 -18.52 -8.73
CA PHE A 267 -9.24 -17.96 -9.68
C PHE A 267 -8.82 -16.53 -9.33
N ASP A 268 -8.91 -16.13 -8.06
CA ASP A 268 -8.49 -14.81 -7.62
C ASP A 268 -6.97 -14.68 -7.70
N VAL A 269 -6.49 -14.11 -8.81
CA VAL A 269 -5.08 -13.88 -9.08
C VAL A 269 -4.53 -12.85 -8.08
N CYS A 270 -5.35 -11.90 -7.61
CA CYS A 270 -4.93 -10.92 -6.61
C CYS A 270 -4.62 -11.59 -5.27
N ALA A 271 -5.36 -12.64 -4.88
CA ALA A 271 -5.10 -13.39 -3.67
C ALA A 271 -3.72 -14.07 -3.65
N PHE A 272 -3.18 -14.41 -4.83
CA PHE A 272 -1.80 -14.92 -4.95
C PHE A 272 -0.76 -13.84 -4.64
N PHE A 273 -1.06 -12.58 -4.96
CA PHE A 273 -0.11 -11.48 -4.81
C PHE A 273 -0.14 -10.82 -3.43
N GLY A 274 -1.19 -10.90 -2.61
CA GLY A 274 -1.13 -10.09 -1.38
C GLY A 274 -2.28 -10.19 -0.41
N GLY A 275 -2.04 -9.57 0.75
CA GLY A 275 -2.78 -9.80 1.99
C GLY A 275 -4.21 -9.31 1.91
N GLN A 276 -5.16 -10.24 2.02
CA GLN A 276 -6.56 -9.90 2.15
C GLN A 276 -6.82 -9.29 3.53
N SER A 277 -6.65 -7.96 3.63
CA SER A 277 -7.28 -7.24 4.73
C SER A 277 -8.80 -7.38 4.59
N LEU A 278 -9.53 -7.36 5.71
CA LEU A 278 -10.98 -7.44 5.66
C LEU A 278 -11.50 -6.12 5.09
N ALA A 279 -12.09 -6.19 3.90
CA ALA A 279 -12.77 -5.05 3.30
C ALA A 279 -13.79 -4.42 4.27
N PRO A 280 -13.94 -3.10 4.25
CA PRO A 280 -14.87 -2.41 5.12
C PRO A 280 -16.29 -2.95 4.88
N PRO A 281 -17.07 -3.20 5.94
CA PRO A 281 -18.44 -3.67 5.77
C PRO A 281 -19.34 -2.56 5.21
N MET A 282 -20.41 -2.97 4.55
CA MET A 282 -21.54 -2.09 4.26
C MET A 282 -22.24 -1.66 5.55
N THR A 283 -22.57 -0.38 5.66
CA THR A 283 -23.11 0.20 6.90
C THR A 283 -24.25 1.19 6.65
N GLU A 284 -25.04 1.38 7.69
CA GLU A 284 -26.01 2.46 7.78
C GLU A 284 -25.31 3.80 8.04
N PRO A 285 -25.98 4.94 7.77
CA PRO A 285 -25.45 6.23 8.18
C PRO A 285 -25.20 6.24 9.69
N ARG A 286 -24.25 7.08 10.14
CA ARG A 286 -23.99 7.29 11.56
C ARG A 286 -25.26 7.79 12.24
N LEU A 287 -25.47 7.33 13.47
CA LEU A 287 -26.61 7.73 14.30
C LEU A 287 -26.39 9.11 14.95
N ARG A 288 -25.14 9.49 15.19
CA ARG A 288 -24.77 10.79 15.77
C ARG A 288 -25.08 11.93 14.79
N ALA A 289 -25.71 13.01 15.28
CA ALA A 289 -25.86 14.26 14.53
C ALA A 289 -24.49 14.89 14.21
N ASP A 290 -24.37 15.54 13.06
CA ASP A 290 -23.12 16.17 12.63
C ASP A 290 -22.68 17.28 13.61
N GLN A 291 -21.39 17.37 13.95
CA GLN A 291 -20.92 18.40 14.89
C GLN A 291 -20.96 19.78 14.28
N ASP A 292 -20.47 19.85 13.04
CA ASP A 292 -20.29 21.06 12.26
C ASP A 292 -20.41 20.70 10.76
N PHE A 293 -20.44 21.71 9.88
CA PHE A 293 -20.58 21.46 8.45
C PHE A 293 -19.39 20.65 7.87
N TYR A 294 -18.20 20.87 8.43
CA TYR A 294 -16.99 20.19 7.99
C TYR A 294 -17.00 18.70 8.37
N ASP A 295 -17.49 18.35 9.56
CA ASP A 295 -17.73 16.99 10.02
C ASP A 295 -18.73 16.30 9.10
N ALA A 296 -19.85 16.95 8.76
CA ALA A 296 -20.83 16.41 7.80
C ALA A 296 -20.20 16.13 6.42
N MET A 297 -19.43 17.08 5.88
CA MET A 297 -18.75 16.93 4.59
C MET A 297 -17.69 15.82 4.62
N LYS A 298 -16.83 15.82 5.64
CA LYS A 298 -15.76 14.84 5.84
C LYS A 298 -16.34 13.43 6.03
N TYR A 299 -17.38 13.30 6.84
CA TYR A 299 -18.10 12.05 7.04
C TYR A 299 -18.68 11.51 5.72
N ASN A 300 -19.41 12.35 4.98
CA ASN A 300 -20.00 11.95 3.71
C ASN A 300 -18.95 11.58 2.65
N ALA A 301 -17.85 12.35 2.56
CA ALA A 301 -16.74 12.04 1.68
C ALA A 301 -16.06 10.72 2.05
N ASN A 302 -15.72 10.51 3.33
CA ASN A 302 -15.11 9.29 3.83
C ASN A 302 -16.02 8.06 3.64
N ARG A 303 -17.33 8.23 3.83
CA ARG A 303 -18.30 7.16 3.60
C ARG A 303 -18.41 6.77 2.12
N ARG A 304 -18.47 7.75 1.21
CA ARG A 304 -18.53 7.50 -0.24
C ARG A 304 -17.23 6.93 -0.79
N MET A 305 -16.08 7.45 -0.35
CA MET A 305 -14.77 7.02 -0.82
C MET A 305 -14.22 5.80 -0.07
N ARG A 306 -14.96 5.23 0.87
CA ARG A 306 -14.48 4.16 1.77
C ARG A 306 -13.86 2.99 1.03
N PHE A 307 -14.59 2.44 0.06
CA PHE A 307 -14.13 1.28 -0.71
C PHE A 307 -12.96 1.65 -1.62
N SER A 308 -13.02 2.81 -2.27
CA SER A 308 -11.91 3.30 -3.10
C SER A 308 -10.62 3.46 -2.30
N ASN A 309 -10.70 4.08 -1.12
CA ASN A 309 -9.57 4.28 -0.21
C ASN A 309 -9.05 2.95 0.34
N TYR A 310 -9.95 2.02 0.64
CA TYR A 310 -9.59 0.66 1.04
C TYR A 310 -8.77 -0.04 -0.05
N TYR A 311 -9.30 -0.12 -1.27
CA TYR A 311 -8.60 -0.77 -2.39
C TYR A 311 -7.30 -0.05 -2.75
N ALA A 312 -7.26 1.28 -2.65
CA ALA A 312 -6.02 2.04 -2.84
C ALA A 312 -4.99 1.72 -1.75
N THR A 313 -5.39 1.59 -0.49
CA THR A 313 -4.48 1.25 0.60
C THR A 313 -3.92 -0.16 0.42
N VAL A 314 -4.79 -1.15 0.16
CA VAL A 314 -4.38 -2.55 -0.08
C VAL A 314 -3.44 -2.63 -1.28
N ALA A 315 -3.81 -2.04 -2.41
CA ALA A 315 -2.97 -2.04 -3.60
C ALA A 315 -1.63 -1.33 -3.36
N LYS A 316 -1.60 -0.24 -2.58
CA LYS A 316 -0.36 0.44 -2.23
C LYS A 316 0.55 -0.46 -1.40
N ASP A 317 0.01 -1.10 -0.37
CA ASP A 317 0.76 -1.97 0.53
C ASP A 317 1.33 -3.17 -0.26
N ASP A 318 0.50 -3.81 -1.09
CA ASP A 318 0.91 -4.94 -1.93
C ASP A 318 1.93 -4.53 -2.99
N LEU A 319 1.67 -3.48 -3.78
CA LEU A 319 2.60 -3.01 -4.81
C LEU A 319 3.94 -2.59 -4.20
N THR A 320 3.92 -1.91 -3.06
CA THR A 320 5.15 -1.53 -2.33
C THR A 320 5.92 -2.78 -1.94
N TYR A 321 5.24 -3.79 -1.38
CA TYR A 321 5.85 -5.07 -1.05
C TYR A 321 6.52 -5.73 -2.27
N TRP A 322 5.80 -5.85 -3.39
CA TRP A 322 6.34 -6.47 -4.61
C TRP A 322 7.49 -5.71 -5.21
N VAL A 323 7.38 -4.38 -5.30
CA VAL A 323 8.45 -3.52 -5.82
C VAL A 323 9.71 -3.67 -4.96
N HIS A 324 9.59 -3.64 -3.64
CA HIS A 324 10.73 -3.85 -2.74
C HIS A 324 11.31 -5.27 -2.76
N ARG A 325 10.49 -6.31 -2.99
CA ARG A 325 10.95 -7.70 -3.06
C ARG A 325 11.52 -8.10 -4.42
N SER A 326 11.14 -7.41 -5.49
CA SER A 326 11.55 -7.73 -6.86
C SER A 326 13.07 -7.77 -7.03
N VAL A 327 13.79 -6.73 -6.59
CA VAL A 327 15.25 -6.64 -6.76
C VAL A 327 15.99 -7.70 -5.93
N PRO A 328 15.74 -7.88 -4.61
CA PRO A 328 16.39 -8.93 -3.82
C PRO A 328 16.11 -10.35 -4.34
N TRP A 329 14.86 -10.65 -4.72
CA TRP A 329 14.52 -11.96 -5.26
C TRP A 329 15.21 -12.21 -6.60
N PHE A 330 15.23 -11.22 -7.48
CA PHE A 330 15.85 -11.35 -8.78
C PHE A 330 17.40 -11.35 -8.69
N CYS A 331 17.97 -10.65 -7.72
CA CYS A 331 19.38 -10.76 -7.34
C CYS A 331 19.71 -12.20 -6.91
N GLY A 332 18.92 -12.76 -5.99
CA GLY A 332 19.06 -14.15 -5.56
C GLY A 332 18.93 -15.14 -6.72
N PHE A 333 17.95 -14.94 -7.61
CA PHE A 333 17.78 -15.72 -8.83
C PHE A 333 19.02 -15.67 -9.73
N ARG A 334 19.56 -14.47 -10.02
CA ARG A 334 20.77 -14.32 -10.83
C ARG A 334 21.99 -14.99 -10.18
N LEU A 335 22.18 -14.82 -8.88
CA LEU A 335 23.25 -15.50 -8.14
C LEU A 335 23.07 -17.02 -8.16
N LEU A 336 21.84 -17.53 -8.09
CA LEU A 336 21.56 -18.96 -8.23
C LEU A 336 21.92 -19.48 -9.63
N LEU A 337 21.73 -18.69 -10.69
CA LEU A 337 22.18 -19.08 -12.04
C LEU A 337 23.70 -19.23 -12.13
N ILE A 338 24.44 -18.40 -11.40
CA ILE A 338 25.91 -18.42 -11.39
C ILE A 338 26.43 -19.56 -10.50
N TRP A 339 25.88 -19.71 -9.29
CA TRP A 339 26.46 -20.59 -8.26
C TRP A 339 25.87 -22.01 -8.25
N CYS A 340 24.75 -22.26 -8.92
CA CYS A 340 24.13 -23.58 -8.91
C CYS A 340 24.97 -24.57 -9.76
N PRO A 341 25.46 -25.68 -9.18
CA PRO A 341 26.35 -26.62 -9.89
C PRO A 341 25.66 -27.42 -10.99
N PHE A 342 24.32 -27.43 -11.02
CA PHE A 342 23.51 -28.19 -11.99
C PHE A 342 23.22 -27.43 -13.29
N ASP A 343 23.93 -26.32 -13.55
CA ASP A 343 23.73 -25.47 -14.73
C ASP A 343 22.25 -25.10 -14.90
N LEU A 344 21.71 -24.40 -13.89
CA LEU A 344 20.30 -23.99 -13.84
C LEU A 344 19.90 -23.20 -15.11
N ALA A 345 20.82 -22.43 -15.69
CA ALA A 345 20.59 -21.74 -16.95
C ALA A 345 20.27 -22.70 -18.11
N TYR A 346 20.95 -23.86 -18.21
CA TYR A 346 20.62 -24.90 -19.20
C TYR A 346 19.18 -25.40 -19.03
N LEU A 347 18.83 -25.76 -17.80
CA LEU A 347 17.51 -26.29 -17.47
C LEU A 347 16.41 -25.29 -17.82
N LEU A 348 16.61 -24.01 -17.48
CA LEU A 348 15.68 -22.95 -17.85
C LEU A 348 15.56 -22.78 -19.37
N ARG A 349 16.64 -22.89 -20.14
CA ARG A 349 16.54 -22.86 -21.62
C ARG A 349 15.72 -24.01 -22.16
N ILE A 350 15.84 -25.22 -21.60
CA ILE A 350 15.01 -26.37 -21.99
C ILE A 350 13.54 -26.07 -21.71
N VAL A 351 13.24 -25.62 -20.48
CA VAL A 351 11.87 -25.30 -20.06
C VAL A 351 11.29 -24.19 -20.94
N PHE A 352 11.99 -23.08 -21.15
CA PHE A 352 11.52 -22.00 -22.01
C PHE A 352 11.40 -22.40 -23.47
N SER A 353 12.27 -23.28 -23.97
CA SER A 353 12.15 -23.83 -25.32
C SER A 353 10.90 -24.70 -25.46
N PHE A 354 10.54 -25.48 -24.43
CA PHE A 354 9.30 -26.23 -24.37
C PHE A 354 8.07 -25.32 -24.43
N PHE A 355 8.12 -24.14 -23.81
CA PHE A 355 7.10 -23.09 -23.91
C PHE A 355 7.18 -22.22 -25.18
N GLY A 356 7.92 -22.67 -26.22
CA GLY A 356 7.96 -22.00 -27.52
C GLY A 356 8.94 -20.83 -27.64
N MET A 357 9.71 -20.51 -26.59
CA MET A 357 10.71 -19.43 -26.63
C MET A 357 12.04 -19.84 -27.28
N GLY A 358 12.17 -21.07 -27.78
CA GLY A 358 13.42 -21.60 -28.32
C GLY A 358 14.00 -20.78 -29.49
N LYS A 359 13.13 -20.22 -30.36
CA LYS A 359 13.57 -19.32 -31.44
C LYS A 359 14.16 -18.01 -30.89
N ALA A 360 13.51 -17.42 -29.90
CA ALA A 360 13.97 -16.18 -29.27
C ALA A 360 15.30 -16.38 -28.54
N ILE A 361 15.47 -17.50 -27.83
CA ILE A 361 16.74 -17.85 -27.16
C ILE A 361 17.88 -17.94 -28.18
N ARG A 362 17.70 -18.71 -29.26
CA ARG A 362 18.72 -18.85 -30.32
C ARG A 362 19.04 -17.52 -30.99
N GLN A 363 18.02 -16.71 -31.24
CA GLN A 363 18.18 -15.39 -31.85
C GLN A 363 18.99 -14.45 -30.95
N HIS A 364 18.66 -14.38 -29.66
CA HIS A 364 19.41 -13.56 -28.70
C HIS A 364 20.83 -14.10 -28.48
N GLU A 365 21.02 -15.42 -28.44
CA GLU A 365 22.35 -16.03 -28.34
C GLU A 365 23.22 -15.62 -29.53
N LEU A 366 22.69 -15.66 -30.75
CA LEU A 366 23.39 -15.19 -31.95
C LEU A 366 23.73 -13.69 -31.88
N TRP A 367 22.82 -12.86 -31.41
CA TRP A 367 23.05 -11.41 -31.27
C TRP A 367 24.17 -11.08 -30.29
N PHE A 368 24.27 -11.83 -29.19
CA PHE A 368 25.18 -11.50 -28.10
C PHE A 368 26.45 -12.35 -28.07
N ARG A 369 26.59 -13.36 -28.95
CA ARG A 369 27.76 -14.25 -29.02
C ARG A 369 29.09 -13.51 -29.07
N HIS A 370 29.16 -12.46 -29.89
CA HIS A 370 30.38 -11.65 -30.07
C HIS A 370 30.68 -10.75 -28.87
N ALA A 371 29.65 -10.29 -28.15
CA ALA A 371 29.85 -9.45 -26.96
C ALA A 371 30.43 -10.26 -25.80
N VAL A 372 29.99 -11.53 -25.67
CA VAL A 372 30.42 -12.44 -24.60
C VAL A 372 31.85 -12.93 -24.83
N SER A 373 32.22 -13.24 -26.08
CA SER A 373 33.57 -13.74 -26.39
C SER A 373 34.67 -12.72 -26.10
N ASN A 374 34.33 -11.43 -25.99
CA ASN A 374 35.27 -10.34 -25.79
C ASN A 374 35.32 -9.86 -24.31
N MET A 375 34.66 -10.55 -23.37
CA MET A 375 34.74 -10.18 -21.96
C MET A 375 36.09 -10.57 -21.36
N ILE A 376 36.89 -9.56 -21.03
CA ILE A 376 38.25 -9.71 -20.47
C ILE A 376 38.20 -10.07 -18.97
N PHE A 377 37.09 -9.78 -18.29
CA PHE A 377 36.96 -9.96 -16.85
C PHE A 377 36.36 -11.33 -16.50
N SER A 378 37.10 -12.11 -15.70
CA SER A 378 36.63 -13.35 -15.08
C SER A 378 36.34 -13.13 -13.59
N ASP A 379 35.50 -13.98 -12.98
CA ASP A 379 35.13 -13.91 -11.55
C ASP A 379 36.34 -13.84 -10.60
N ALA A 380 37.49 -14.41 -11.02
CA ALA A 380 38.73 -14.37 -10.25
C ALA A 380 39.28 -12.94 -10.09
N PHE A 381 39.12 -12.08 -11.10
CA PHE A 381 39.54 -10.68 -11.05
C PHE A 381 38.59 -9.83 -10.19
N SER A 382 37.29 -10.11 -10.28
CA SER A 382 36.23 -9.39 -9.57
C SER A 382 36.35 -9.49 -8.03
N LEU A 383 36.77 -10.66 -7.52
CA LEU A 383 36.99 -10.85 -6.09
C LEU A 383 38.15 -10.01 -5.54
N SER A 384 39.22 -9.85 -6.33
CA SER A 384 40.36 -9.02 -5.96
C SER A 384 40.04 -7.52 -5.99
N PHE A 385 39.12 -7.09 -6.86
CA PHE A 385 38.70 -5.69 -6.94
C PHE A 385 37.79 -5.27 -5.76
N LEU A 386 36.88 -6.13 -5.32
CA LEU A 386 36.00 -5.85 -4.16
C LEU A 386 36.77 -5.65 -2.86
N GLN A 387 37.88 -6.35 -2.66
CA GLN A 387 38.76 -6.15 -1.50
C GLN A 387 39.38 -4.75 -1.46
N ASN A 388 39.56 -4.12 -2.62
CA ASN A 388 40.10 -2.77 -2.76
C ASN A 388 39.03 -1.67 -2.78
N PHE A 389 37.73 -2.01 -2.91
CA PHE A 389 36.65 -1.02 -3.10
C PHE A 389 36.04 -0.51 -1.78
N ASN A 390 36.27 -1.20 -0.67
CA ASN A 390 35.84 -0.76 0.67
C ASN A 390 36.51 0.55 1.11
N SER A 391 37.69 0.90 0.57
CA SER A 391 38.34 2.19 0.84
C SER A 391 37.73 3.34 0.04
N LEU A 392 37.29 3.09 -1.20
CA LEU A 392 36.75 4.12 -2.11
C LEU A 392 35.34 4.60 -1.73
N THR A 393 34.54 3.72 -1.11
CA THR A 393 33.13 4.02 -0.76
C THR A 393 33.03 5.01 0.40
N LEU A 394 34.04 5.08 1.28
CA LEU A 394 34.13 6.06 2.36
C LEU A 394 34.55 7.46 1.87
N GLU A 395 35.33 7.55 0.78
CA GLU A 395 35.69 8.84 0.18
C GLU A 395 34.55 9.46 -0.65
N ILE A 396 33.71 8.64 -1.29
CA ILE A 396 32.57 9.13 -2.08
C ILE A 396 31.45 9.68 -1.18
N LEU A 397 31.29 9.16 0.05
CA LEU A 397 30.35 9.72 1.03
C LEU A 397 30.80 11.09 1.58
N ALA A 398 32.11 11.37 1.54
CA ALA A 398 32.70 12.64 1.95
C ALA A 398 32.68 13.73 0.86
N LEU A 399 32.34 13.36 -0.39
CA LEU A 399 32.36 14.23 -1.57
C LEU A 399 30.99 14.77 -1.99
N LEU A 400 29.92 14.56 -1.22
CA LEU A 400 28.61 15.15 -1.51
C LEU A 400 28.66 16.68 -1.30
N PRO A 401 28.56 17.50 -2.36
CA PRO A 401 28.71 18.94 -2.25
C PRO A 401 27.42 19.58 -1.73
N PHE A 402 27.51 20.20 -0.55
CA PHE A 402 26.56 21.23 -0.11
C PHE A 402 26.69 22.44 -1.04
N GLY A 403 25.77 22.59 -2.00
CA GLY A 403 25.83 23.65 -2.99
C GLY A 403 24.51 23.85 -3.70
N VAL A 404 23.43 24.06 -2.95
CA VAL A 404 22.11 24.30 -3.49
C VAL A 404 21.99 25.78 -3.89
N GLY A 405 22.23 26.07 -5.18
CA GLY A 405 22.22 27.41 -5.76
C GLY A 405 20.85 28.08 -5.81
N ASP A 406 20.85 29.38 -6.14
CA ASP A 406 19.77 30.37 -5.99
C ASP A 406 18.38 30.00 -6.58
N GLY A 407 18.29 28.95 -7.41
CA GLY A 407 17.00 28.38 -7.85
C GLY A 407 16.18 27.77 -6.72
N VAL A 408 16.83 27.19 -5.70
CA VAL A 408 16.10 26.65 -4.54
C VAL A 408 15.61 27.75 -3.61
N LYS A 409 16.23 28.93 -3.59
CA LYS A 409 15.70 30.08 -2.83
C LYS A 409 14.37 30.59 -3.41
N SER A 410 14.23 30.62 -4.73
CA SER A 410 12.97 30.97 -5.41
C SER A 410 11.89 29.90 -5.23
N LEU A 411 12.27 28.62 -5.28
CA LEU A 411 11.37 27.51 -4.96
C LEU A 411 10.92 27.57 -3.48
N ILE A 412 11.85 27.78 -2.55
CA ILE A 412 11.56 27.94 -1.11
C ILE A 412 10.66 29.15 -0.88
N LEU A 413 10.88 30.29 -1.53
CA LEU A 413 10.03 31.47 -1.38
C LEU A 413 8.62 31.25 -1.95
N SER A 414 8.50 30.57 -3.09
CA SER A 414 7.19 30.22 -3.68
C SER A 414 6.45 29.20 -2.82
N ILE A 415 7.17 28.23 -2.26
CA ILE A 415 6.66 27.29 -1.26
C ILE A 415 6.24 28.03 0.00
N LEU A 416 7.02 28.99 0.51
CA LEU A 416 6.69 29.80 1.69
C LEU A 416 5.46 30.68 1.48
N LEU A 417 5.33 31.33 0.33
CA LEU A 417 4.14 32.12 -0.02
C LEU A 417 2.90 31.23 -0.20
N GLY A 418 3.06 30.06 -0.83
CA GLY A 418 2.01 29.04 -0.91
C GLY A 418 1.59 28.56 0.49
N ILE A 419 2.57 28.31 1.37
CA ILE A 419 2.33 27.94 2.78
C ILE A 419 1.59 29.06 3.51
N LEU A 420 1.96 30.33 3.34
CA LEU A 420 1.30 31.47 3.98
C LEU A 420 -0.16 31.63 3.50
N ALA A 421 -0.42 31.48 2.20
CA ALA A 421 -1.78 31.51 1.67
C ALA A 421 -2.63 30.34 2.20
N VAL A 422 -2.05 29.14 2.24
CA VAL A 422 -2.70 27.96 2.83
C VAL A 422 -2.95 28.16 4.33
N ILE A 423 -2.01 28.76 5.07
CA ILE A 423 -2.18 29.12 6.49
C ILE A 423 -3.32 30.11 6.67
N GLY A 424 -3.46 31.13 5.81
CA GLY A 424 -4.56 32.10 5.89
C GLY A 424 -5.94 31.46 5.70
N VAL A 425 -6.08 30.61 4.66
CA VAL A 425 -7.31 29.83 4.43
C VAL A 425 -7.56 28.85 5.58
N PHE A 426 -6.49 28.22 6.10
CA PHE A 426 -6.57 27.30 7.23
C PHE A 426 -7.03 28.03 8.51
N ILE A 427 -6.50 29.22 8.82
CA ILE A 427 -6.93 30.02 9.98
C ILE A 427 -8.41 30.38 9.88
N ALA A 428 -8.88 30.81 8.70
CA ALA A 428 -10.29 31.14 8.50
C ALA A 428 -11.20 29.91 8.68
N LEU A 429 -10.79 28.75 8.16
CA LEU A 429 -11.49 27.48 8.35
C LEU A 429 -11.47 27.04 9.81
N VAL A 430 -10.33 27.12 10.49
CA VAL A 430 -10.18 26.77 11.91
C VAL A 430 -11.05 27.67 12.77
N HIS A 431 -11.07 28.98 12.52
CA HIS A 431 -11.93 29.90 13.27
C HIS A 431 -13.40 29.48 13.14
N ARG A 432 -13.87 29.19 11.92
CA ARG A 432 -15.24 28.71 11.70
C ARG A 432 -15.53 27.39 12.40
N ILE A 433 -14.64 26.40 12.26
CA ILE A 433 -14.77 25.08 12.91
C ILE A 433 -14.80 25.21 14.44
N VAL A 434 -13.97 26.09 15.01
CA VAL A 434 -13.92 26.32 16.46
C VAL A 434 -15.21 26.96 16.96
N THR A 435 -15.78 27.93 16.24
CA THR A 435 -17.06 28.55 16.59
C THR A 435 -18.19 27.51 16.54
N GLU A 436 -18.30 26.74 15.46
CA GLU A 436 -19.32 25.70 15.30
C GLU A 436 -19.17 24.59 16.38
N ASN A 437 -17.93 24.16 16.70
CA ASN A 437 -17.69 23.18 17.76
C ASN A 437 -18.00 23.69 19.17
N ARG A 438 -17.77 24.98 19.46
CA ARG A 438 -18.16 25.58 20.75
C ARG A 438 -19.67 25.57 20.92
N GLU A 439 -20.40 25.93 19.87
CA GLU A 439 -21.87 25.88 19.87
C GLU A 439 -22.38 24.44 20.03
N TYR A 440 -21.79 23.47 19.32
CA TYR A 440 -22.11 22.06 19.48
C TYR A 440 -21.84 21.57 20.89
N THR A 441 -20.66 21.86 21.45
CA THR A 441 -20.26 21.41 22.78
C THR A 441 -21.15 21.99 23.87
N ALA A 442 -21.56 23.26 23.73
CA ALA A 442 -22.53 23.88 24.64
C ALA A 442 -23.86 23.11 24.61
N LYS A 443 -24.44 22.90 23.42
CA LYS A 443 -25.70 22.14 23.25
C LYS A 443 -25.58 20.68 23.71
N TRP A 444 -24.42 20.07 23.50
CA TRP A 444 -24.15 18.68 23.86
C TRP A 444 -24.00 18.51 25.38
N GLY A 445 -23.36 19.46 26.05
CA GLY A 445 -23.17 19.46 27.50
C GLY A 445 -24.48 19.62 28.28
N ASP A 446 -25.46 20.33 27.72
CA ASP A 446 -26.75 20.61 28.36
C ASP A 446 -27.76 19.45 28.27
N GLY A 447 -27.43 18.37 27.57
CA GLY A 447 -28.28 17.17 27.46
C GLY A 447 -29.53 17.32 26.58
N GLU A 448 -29.75 18.49 25.95
CA GLU A 448 -30.93 18.82 25.14
C GLU A 448 -31.05 18.03 23.81
N GLY A 449 -30.09 17.15 23.50
CA GLY A 449 -30.14 16.25 22.33
C GLY A 449 -30.50 14.79 22.65
N ALA A 450 -30.73 14.45 23.92
CA ALA A 450 -30.86 13.07 24.37
C ALA A 450 -32.28 12.49 24.16
N GLU A 451 -32.61 12.02 22.96
CA GLU A 451 -33.74 11.09 22.81
C GLU A 451 -33.34 9.69 23.31
N THR A 452 -34.12 9.15 24.23
CA THR A 452 -33.94 7.82 24.83
C THR A 452 -34.45 6.74 23.88
N VAL A 453 -33.55 5.91 23.36
CA VAL A 453 -33.92 4.71 22.61
C VAL A 453 -34.03 3.53 23.55
N GLY A 454 -35.27 3.17 23.86
CA GLY A 454 -35.65 2.02 24.66
C GLY A 454 -36.06 2.40 26.09
N SER A 455 -37.32 2.12 26.43
CA SER A 455 -37.74 2.02 27.83
C SER A 455 -37.01 0.83 28.45
N CYS A 456 -36.13 1.07 29.41
CA CYS A 456 -35.74 0.01 30.32
C CYS A 456 -37.03 -0.51 30.97
N ALA A 457 -37.30 -1.82 30.90
CA ALA A 457 -38.53 -2.43 31.41
C ALA A 457 -38.68 -2.35 32.96
N LEU A 458 -37.78 -1.64 33.63
CA LEU A 458 -37.77 -1.42 35.07
C LEU A 458 -38.04 0.07 35.32
N ASP A 459 -39.27 0.37 35.73
CA ASP A 459 -39.80 1.74 35.98
C ASP A 459 -39.00 2.56 37.02
N SER A 460 -38.02 1.97 37.69
CA SER A 460 -37.21 2.59 38.75
C SER A 460 -35.72 2.67 38.41
N CYS A 461 -35.32 2.34 37.19
CA CYS A 461 -33.91 2.28 36.82
C CYS A 461 -33.37 3.68 36.45
N PRO A 462 -32.27 4.16 37.06
CA PRO A 462 -31.61 5.44 36.70
C PRO A 462 -30.91 5.40 35.32
N CYS A 463 -31.27 4.43 34.48
CA CYS A 463 -30.63 4.10 33.21
C CYS A 463 -31.24 4.80 31.99
N ALA A 464 -31.90 5.95 32.17
CA ALA A 464 -32.31 6.84 31.08
C ALA A 464 -31.13 7.43 30.26
N SER A 465 -29.87 7.05 30.54
CA SER A 465 -28.69 7.74 30.01
C SER A 465 -27.73 6.90 29.16
N ILE A 466 -28.06 5.67 28.76
CA ILE A 466 -27.32 5.05 27.63
C ILE A 466 -27.96 5.56 26.35
N GLN A 467 -27.58 6.79 26.00
CA GLN A 467 -28.02 7.50 24.81
C GLN A 467 -27.48 6.79 23.56
N PHE A 468 -28.37 6.16 22.79
CA PHE A 468 -28.13 5.93 21.38
C PHE A 468 -29.18 6.75 20.64
N PHE A 469 -28.72 7.71 19.84
CA PHE A 469 -29.56 8.69 19.15
C PHE A 469 -30.25 8.02 17.95
N GLU A 470 -31.54 7.71 18.02
CA GLU A 470 -32.35 7.50 16.81
C GLU A 470 -32.83 8.88 16.29
N ARG A 471 -32.81 9.07 14.97
CA ARG A 471 -33.53 10.18 14.34
C ARG A 471 -35.01 9.80 14.23
N LYS A 472 -35.92 10.66 14.68
CA LYS A 472 -37.28 10.74 14.12
C LYS A 472 -37.27 11.14 12.66
#